data_AF-A0A4P2Q237-F1
#
_entry.id   AF-A0A4P2Q237-F1
#
_cell.length_a   1.000
_cell.length_b   1.000
_cell.length_c   1.000
_cell.angle_alpha   90.00
_cell.angle_beta   90.00
_cell.angle_gamma   90.00
#
_symmetry.space_group_name_H-M   'P 1'
#
loop_
_entity.id
_entity.type
_entity.pdbx_description
1 polymer ?
#
loop_
_entity_poly.entity_id
_entity_poly.type
_entity_poly.pdbx_seq_one_letter_code
_entity_poly.pdbx_strand_id
1 'polypeptide(L)'
;MNLTTRTLAGIALLAPLVVGCAARTAPFDEMDKAQVTVLRLQGQEPTPVPTTAAQTPALIPGLPPELQQMGQAALQGLQQVLPGVIPPGLIPGQTAAPAVIPAQPRFKNFVILSQRQLTSDEVDEELKEQILDVFGDEDSFSADRSNCFYPGLGISMLRPGNPTPVDLLVSLSCNQAMGDGFRWPYPVNGFTSETHQKLTKIYEKLWGPVPPGA
;
A
#
# COMPACT_ATOMS: atom_id res chain seq x y z
N MET A 1 -5.20 -80.87 20.46
CA MET A 1 -4.24 -80.12 19.60
C MET A 1 -4.70 -78.68 19.59
N ASN A 2 -3.90 -77.79 20.20
CA ASN A 2 -4.23 -76.39 20.50
C ASN A 2 -3.62 -75.44 19.45
N LEU A 3 -4.39 -74.40 19.12
CA LEU A 3 -4.05 -73.10 18.48
C LEU A 3 -3.34 -73.18 17.11
N THR A 4 -3.71 -72.39 16.10
CA THR A 4 -3.41 -70.95 16.05
C THR A 4 -4.36 -70.22 15.10
N THR A 5 -5.09 -69.24 15.64
CA THR A 5 -5.83 -68.21 14.92
C THR A 5 -4.84 -67.12 14.46
N ARG A 6 -4.70 -66.88 13.15
CA ARG A 6 -3.92 -65.74 12.62
C ARG A 6 -4.88 -64.64 12.15
N THR A 7 -5.06 -63.66 13.02
CA THR A 7 -5.73 -62.39 12.76
C THR A 7 -4.86 -61.53 11.85
N LEU A 8 -5.28 -61.31 10.60
CA LEU A 8 -4.67 -60.33 9.70
C LEU A 8 -5.30 -58.96 9.97
N ALA A 9 -4.58 -58.14 10.75
CA ALA A 9 -4.83 -56.72 10.88
C ALA A 9 -4.36 -56.01 9.59
N GLY A 10 -5.31 -55.64 8.73
CA GLY A 10 -5.05 -54.77 7.58
C GLY A 10 -4.99 -53.32 8.05
N ILE A 11 -3.78 -52.75 8.06
CA ILE A 11 -3.50 -51.35 8.36
C ILE A 11 -4.21 -50.47 7.31
N ALA A 12 -5.14 -49.62 7.78
CA ALA A 12 -5.69 -48.54 6.98
C ALA A 12 -4.60 -47.48 6.77
N LEU A 13 -4.08 -47.36 5.55
CA LEU A 13 -3.27 -46.21 5.13
C LEU A 13 -4.14 -44.96 5.16
N LEU A 14 -4.00 -44.15 6.21
CA LEU A 14 -4.40 -42.75 6.20
C LEU A 14 -3.44 -41.99 5.27
N ALA A 15 -3.83 -41.83 4.01
CA ALA A 15 -3.19 -40.87 3.12
C ALA A 15 -3.51 -39.46 3.63
N PRO A 16 -2.52 -38.62 3.99
CA PRO A 16 -2.79 -37.20 4.17
C PRO A 16 -3.24 -36.65 2.82
N LEU A 17 -4.41 -36.01 2.81
CA LEU A 17 -4.89 -35.20 1.69
C LEU A 17 -3.79 -34.20 1.36
N VAL A 18 -3.12 -34.42 0.24
CA VAL A 18 -2.17 -33.49 -0.35
C VAL A 18 -2.99 -32.26 -0.70
N VAL A 19 -2.87 -31.21 0.11
CA VAL A 19 -3.25 -29.86 -0.29
C VAL A 19 -2.36 -29.57 -1.50
N GLY A 20 -2.96 -29.51 -2.69
CA GLY A 20 -2.25 -29.09 -3.89
C GLY A 20 -1.84 -27.64 -3.68
N CYS A 21 -0.62 -27.41 -3.19
CA CYS A 21 -0.01 -26.10 -3.28
C CYS A 21 0.08 -25.78 -4.77
N ALA A 22 -0.72 -24.83 -5.25
CA ALA A 22 -0.30 -24.03 -6.39
C ALA A 22 1.11 -23.53 -6.01
N ALA A 23 2.15 -24.06 -6.67
CA ALA A 23 3.51 -23.85 -6.24
C ALA A 23 3.91 -22.42 -6.60
N ARG A 24 3.60 -21.48 -5.70
CA ARG A 24 4.02 -20.08 -5.83
C ARG A 24 5.45 -19.93 -5.33
N THR A 25 6.16 -18.95 -5.87
CA THR A 25 7.51 -18.63 -5.44
C THR A 25 7.47 -17.80 -4.17
N ALA A 26 8.36 -18.07 -3.22
CA ALA A 26 8.49 -17.25 -2.01
C ALA A 26 8.76 -15.77 -2.37
N PRO A 27 8.15 -14.80 -1.66
CA PRO A 27 7.40 -14.95 -0.42
C PRO A 27 5.88 -15.16 -0.60
N PHE A 28 5.40 -15.43 -1.82
CA PHE A 28 3.97 -15.52 -2.14
C PHE A 28 3.34 -16.90 -1.85
N ASP A 29 4.18 -17.90 -1.57
CA ASP A 29 3.83 -19.28 -1.21
C ASP A 29 3.03 -19.41 0.09
N GLU A 30 3.11 -18.44 0.98
CA GLU A 30 2.40 -18.44 2.28
C GLU A 30 1.27 -17.39 2.35
N MET A 31 0.90 -16.77 1.23
CA MET A 31 0.01 -15.61 1.22
C MET A 31 -1.48 -15.92 1.10
N ASP A 32 -1.86 -17.20 0.96
CA ASP A 32 -3.27 -17.61 0.92
C ASP A 32 -4.05 -17.19 2.18
N LYS A 33 -3.36 -17.08 3.33
CA LYS A 33 -3.96 -16.64 4.59
C LYS A 33 -3.63 -15.19 4.94
N ALA A 34 -2.93 -14.48 4.06
CA ALA A 34 -2.55 -13.10 4.31
C ALA A 34 -3.75 -12.16 4.23
N GLN A 35 -3.70 -11.10 5.04
CA GLN A 35 -4.57 -9.94 4.88
C GLN A 35 -3.98 -9.09 3.77
N VAL A 36 -4.76 -8.86 2.71
CA VAL A 36 -4.31 -8.11 1.54
C VAL A 36 -4.99 -6.75 1.50
N THR A 37 -4.22 -5.68 1.55
CA THR A 37 -4.69 -4.32 1.32
C THR A 37 -4.22 -3.87 -0.06
N VAL A 38 -5.13 -3.40 -0.91
CA VAL A 38 -4.82 -2.80 -2.20
C VAL A 38 -4.97 -1.29 -2.10
N LEU A 39 -4.00 -0.55 -2.64
CA LEU A 39 -3.89 0.90 -2.54
C LEU A 39 -3.86 1.49 -3.94
N ARG A 40 -4.69 2.50 -4.18
CA ARG A 40 -4.58 3.38 -5.34
C ARG A 40 -3.59 4.48 -5.00
N LEU A 41 -2.48 4.52 -5.74
CA LEU A 41 -1.37 5.44 -5.48
C LEU A 41 -1.35 6.58 -6.50
N GLN A 42 -0.84 7.73 -6.06
CA GLN A 42 -0.46 8.82 -6.96
C GLN A 42 0.94 8.53 -7.51
N GLY A 43 1.03 7.98 -8.72
CA GLY A 43 2.31 7.54 -9.30
C GLY A 43 3.32 8.66 -9.52
N GLN A 44 2.88 9.87 -9.90
CA GLN A 44 3.73 11.03 -10.11
C GLN A 44 3.44 12.08 -9.04
N GLU A 45 4.35 12.26 -8.08
CA GLU A 45 4.29 13.40 -7.18
C GLU A 45 4.63 14.67 -7.97
N PRO A 46 3.79 15.72 -7.94
CA PRO A 46 4.21 17.02 -8.41
C PRO A 46 5.46 17.40 -7.63
N THR A 47 6.57 17.72 -8.31
CA THR A 47 7.76 18.22 -7.64
C THR A 47 7.32 19.44 -6.82
N PRO A 48 7.48 19.46 -5.49
CA PRO A 48 7.11 20.62 -4.70
C PRO A 48 7.98 21.77 -5.19
N VAL A 49 7.36 22.73 -5.89
CA VAL A 49 8.02 23.98 -6.24
C VAL A 49 8.38 24.61 -4.89
N PRO A 50 9.66 24.83 -4.58
CA PRO A 50 10.04 25.45 -3.32
C PRO A 50 9.36 26.82 -3.28
N THR A 51 8.35 26.94 -2.42
CA THR A 51 7.80 28.24 -2.06
C THR A 51 8.91 28.92 -1.27
N THR A 52 9.64 29.82 -1.92
CA THR A 52 10.58 30.71 -1.27
C THR A 52 9.90 31.33 -0.07
N ALA A 53 10.33 30.92 1.14
CA ALA A 53 9.96 31.60 2.36
C ALA A 53 10.38 33.07 2.21
N ALA A 54 9.40 33.96 2.14
CA ALA A 54 9.66 35.38 2.16
C ALA A 54 10.37 35.72 3.48
N GLN A 55 11.57 36.28 3.35
CA GLN A 55 12.38 36.73 4.48
C GLN A 55 11.58 37.73 5.33
N THR A 56 11.52 37.46 6.63
CA THR A 56 10.87 38.29 7.64
C THR A 56 11.60 39.61 7.86
N PRO A 57 10.89 40.76 7.89
CA PRO A 57 11.43 41.98 8.51
C PRO A 57 11.10 42.03 10.01
N ALA A 58 12.16 42.21 10.79
CA ALA A 58 12.31 42.72 12.17
C ALA A 58 11.09 42.86 13.13
N LEU A 59 11.22 42.16 14.26
CA LEU A 59 10.98 42.56 15.67
C LEU A 59 10.17 43.85 15.91
N ILE A 60 8.96 43.71 16.46
CA ILE A 60 8.22 44.81 17.10
C ILE A 60 8.58 44.85 18.60
N PRO A 61 9.26 45.90 19.10
CA PRO A 61 9.63 46.02 20.52
C PRO A 61 8.42 46.45 21.38
N GLY A 62 8.18 45.76 22.50
CA GLY A 62 7.35 46.30 23.60
C GLY A 62 6.17 45.48 24.12
N LEU A 63 5.97 44.22 23.73
CA LEU A 63 4.90 43.37 24.29
C LEU A 63 5.35 42.60 25.55
N PRO A 64 4.56 42.60 26.63
CA PRO A 64 4.88 41.86 27.86
C PRO A 64 4.82 40.33 27.63
N PRO A 65 5.75 39.57 28.24
CA PRO A 65 5.98 38.15 27.95
C PRO A 65 4.81 37.22 28.32
N GLU A 66 3.98 37.58 29.30
CA GLU A 66 2.79 36.80 29.69
C GLU A 66 1.75 36.67 28.57
N LEU A 67 1.56 37.72 27.76
CA LEU A 67 0.62 37.69 26.64
C LEU A 67 1.14 36.82 25.47
N GLN A 68 2.46 36.66 25.35
CA GLN A 68 3.03 35.75 24.36
C GLN A 68 2.80 34.28 24.73
N GLN A 69 2.86 33.93 26.03
CA GLN A 69 2.61 32.55 26.47
C GLN A 69 1.12 32.17 26.38
N MET A 70 0.22 33.06 26.80
CA MET A 70 -1.22 32.79 26.72
C MET A 70 -1.70 32.66 25.26
N GLY A 71 -1.14 33.45 24.34
CA GLY A 71 -1.44 33.35 22.91
C GLY A 71 -1.01 32.00 22.31
N GLN A 72 0.13 31.46 22.73
CA GLN A 72 0.62 30.16 22.27
C GLN A 72 -0.26 29.00 22.76
N ALA A 73 -0.72 29.04 24.02
CA ALA A 73 -1.62 28.03 24.58
C ALA A 73 -3.02 28.05 23.93
N ALA A 74 -3.57 29.24 23.68
CA ALA A 74 -4.87 29.39 23.04
C ALA A 74 -4.89 28.90 21.58
N LEU A 75 -3.79 29.10 20.85
CA LEU A 75 -3.66 28.63 19.46
C LEU A 75 -3.60 27.10 19.34
N GLN A 76 -3.02 26.41 20.33
CA GLN A 76 -2.98 24.94 20.33
C GLN A 76 -4.36 24.31 20.57
N GLY A 77 -5.20 24.91 21.42
CA GLY A 77 -6.55 24.42 21.69
C GLY A 77 -7.51 24.61 20.51
N LEU A 78 -7.41 25.73 19.80
CA LEU A 78 -8.29 26.03 18.66
C LEU A 78 -7.95 25.19 17.41
N GLN A 79 -6.69 24.76 17.24
CA GLN A 79 -6.27 23.89 16.14
C GLN A 79 -6.89 22.49 16.18
N GLN A 80 -7.36 22.02 17.33
CA GLN A 80 -7.96 20.69 17.45
C GLN A 80 -9.47 20.65 17.14
N VAL A 81 -10.15 21.80 17.09
CA VAL A 81 -11.62 21.82 17.12
C VAL A 81 -12.24 22.27 15.79
N LEU A 82 -11.58 23.09 14.98
CA LEU A 82 -12.20 23.64 13.76
C LEU A 82 -11.22 23.80 12.58
N PRO A 83 -11.17 22.86 11.63
CA PRO A 83 -10.49 23.09 10.35
C PRO A 83 -11.33 24.05 9.48
N GLY A 84 -10.86 25.29 9.33
CA GLY A 84 -11.23 26.15 8.20
C GLY A 84 -12.14 27.37 8.44
N VAL A 85 -12.35 27.85 9.68
CA VAL A 85 -13.32 28.95 9.94
C VAL A 85 -12.73 30.23 10.55
N ILE A 86 -11.42 30.47 10.44
CA ILE A 86 -10.85 31.77 10.84
C ILE A 86 -10.55 32.58 9.56
N PRO A 87 -11.44 33.50 9.14
CA PRO A 87 -11.20 34.33 7.98
C PRO A 87 -9.99 35.26 8.22
N PRO A 88 -9.13 35.45 7.22
CA PRO A 88 -7.95 36.30 7.34
C PRO A 88 -8.37 37.75 7.56
N GLY A 89 -7.93 38.37 8.65
CA GLY A 89 -8.08 39.81 8.90
C GLY A 89 -8.87 40.23 10.14
N LEU A 90 -9.38 39.30 10.96
CA LEU A 90 -10.12 39.66 12.17
C LEU A 90 -9.24 40.06 13.37
N ILE A 91 -7.91 39.91 13.30
CA ILE A 91 -6.98 40.23 14.38
C ILE A 91 -5.89 41.17 13.85
N PRO A 92 -5.93 42.48 14.18
CA PRO A 92 -4.90 43.43 13.76
C PRO A 92 -3.54 43.02 14.31
N GLY A 93 -2.58 42.72 13.41
CA GLY A 93 -1.20 42.39 13.77
C GLY A 93 -0.87 40.89 13.86
N GLN A 94 -1.82 39.99 13.60
CA GLN A 94 -1.50 38.56 13.43
C GLN A 94 -1.13 38.28 11.97
N THR A 95 0.15 38.09 11.70
CA THR A 95 0.59 37.38 10.49
C THR A 95 -0.01 35.98 10.53
N ALA A 96 -0.83 35.66 9.53
CA ALA A 96 -1.41 34.34 9.36
C ALA A 96 -0.29 33.29 9.48
N ALA A 97 -0.40 32.42 10.49
CA ALA A 97 0.42 31.22 10.52
C ALA A 97 0.13 30.44 9.23
N PRO A 98 1.16 29.94 8.51
CA PRO A 98 0.94 29.08 7.35
C PRO A 98 -0.06 27.99 7.74
N ALA A 99 -1.13 27.84 6.98
CA ALA A 99 -2.08 26.76 7.20
C ALA A 99 -1.30 25.44 7.16
N VAL A 100 -1.24 24.74 8.29
CA VAL A 100 -0.65 23.40 8.35
C VAL A 100 -1.66 22.48 7.65
N ILE A 101 -1.46 22.25 6.36
CA ILE A 101 -2.23 21.25 5.61
C ILE A 101 -1.84 19.89 6.22
N PRO A 102 -2.79 19.05 6.67
CA PRO A 102 -2.46 17.72 7.16
C PRO A 102 -1.72 16.95 6.07
N ALA A 103 -0.60 16.33 6.42
CA ALA A 103 0.16 15.51 5.48
C ALA A 103 -0.73 14.36 4.98
N GLN A 104 -0.84 14.21 3.65
CA GLN A 104 -1.60 13.13 3.05
C GLN A 104 -0.99 11.77 3.44
N PRO A 105 -1.82 10.72 3.65
CA PRO A 105 -1.32 9.39 3.96
C PRO A 105 -0.48 8.85 2.80
N ARG A 106 0.59 8.11 3.13
CA ARG A 106 1.60 7.66 2.16
C ARG A 106 1.91 6.18 2.32
N PHE A 107 2.16 5.52 1.20
CA PHE A 107 2.67 4.16 1.10
C PHE A 107 4.01 4.19 0.36
N LYS A 108 5.10 3.89 1.06
CA LYS A 108 6.47 3.90 0.49
C LYS A 108 6.80 5.19 -0.26
N ASN A 109 6.43 6.32 0.36
CA ASN A 109 6.51 7.69 -0.18
C ASN A 109 5.46 8.08 -1.22
N PHE A 110 4.65 7.17 -1.76
CA PHE A 110 3.58 7.51 -2.69
C PHE A 110 2.32 7.93 -1.95
N VAL A 111 1.65 9.00 -2.39
CA VAL A 111 0.38 9.44 -1.80
C VAL A 111 -0.70 8.38 -2.06
N ILE A 112 -1.42 8.01 -1.00
CA ILE A 112 -2.56 7.09 -1.09
C ILE A 112 -3.80 7.90 -1.48
N LEU A 113 -4.35 7.62 -2.66
CA LEU A 113 -5.61 8.21 -3.15
C LEU A 113 -6.82 7.45 -2.63
N SER A 114 -6.71 6.13 -2.49
CA SER A 114 -7.74 5.24 -1.96
C SER A 114 -7.08 3.95 -1.48
N GLN A 115 -7.72 3.26 -0.56
CA GLN A 115 -7.30 1.93 -0.10
C GLN A 115 -8.52 1.05 0.11
N ARG A 116 -8.36 -0.25 -0.13
CA ARG A 116 -9.39 -1.26 0.13
C ARG A 116 -8.71 -2.48 0.75
N GLN A 117 -9.24 -2.93 1.88
CA GLN A 117 -8.90 -4.23 2.43
C GLN A 117 -9.71 -5.29 1.69
N LEU A 118 -9.04 -6.28 1.12
CA LEU A 118 -9.72 -7.44 0.55
C LEU A 118 -10.28 -8.28 1.68
N THR A 119 -11.55 -8.63 1.56
CA THR A 119 -12.28 -9.47 2.52
C THR A 119 -12.38 -10.91 2.04
N SER A 120 -13.01 -11.78 2.84
CA SER A 120 -13.21 -13.19 2.50
C SER A 120 -14.55 -13.47 1.82
N ASP A 121 -15.14 -12.46 1.17
CA ASP A 121 -16.24 -12.65 0.24
C ASP A 121 -15.72 -13.18 -1.11
N GLU A 122 -16.60 -13.83 -1.86
CA GLU A 122 -16.24 -14.57 -3.08
C GLU A 122 -15.49 -13.73 -4.12
N VAL A 123 -15.88 -12.46 -4.29
CA VAL A 123 -15.28 -11.53 -5.26
C VAL A 123 -13.85 -11.16 -4.85
N ASP A 124 -13.61 -10.89 -3.57
CA ASP A 124 -12.30 -10.46 -3.09
C ASP A 124 -11.33 -11.63 -2.91
N GLU A 125 -11.82 -12.84 -2.62
CA GLU A 125 -10.99 -14.05 -2.66
C GLU A 125 -10.58 -14.39 -4.10
N GLU A 126 -11.45 -14.23 -5.10
CA GLU A 126 -11.06 -14.35 -6.52
C GLU A 126 -9.99 -13.30 -6.89
N LEU A 127 -10.16 -12.07 -6.42
CA LEU A 127 -9.21 -10.99 -6.68
C LEU A 127 -7.85 -11.26 -6.03
N LYS A 128 -7.85 -11.72 -4.78
CA LYS A 128 -6.65 -12.11 -4.06
C LYS A 128 -5.95 -13.27 -4.76
N GLU A 129 -6.68 -14.30 -5.17
CA GLU A 129 -6.13 -15.42 -5.92
C GLU A 129 -5.48 -14.96 -7.24
N GLN A 130 -6.11 -14.03 -7.98
CA GLN A 130 -5.53 -13.44 -9.19
C GLN A 130 -4.24 -12.65 -8.90
N ILE A 131 -4.19 -11.91 -7.80
CA ILE A 131 -2.98 -11.21 -7.36
C ILE A 131 -1.88 -12.25 -7.05
N LEU A 132 -2.19 -13.30 -6.31
CA LEU A 132 -1.23 -14.33 -5.93
C LEU A 132 -0.78 -15.20 -7.11
N ASP A 133 -1.63 -15.43 -8.10
CA ASP A 133 -1.28 -16.05 -9.38
C ASP A 133 -0.24 -15.21 -10.14
N VAL A 134 -0.54 -13.92 -10.33
CA VAL A 134 0.36 -12.99 -11.03
C VAL A 134 1.71 -12.87 -10.33
N PHE A 135 1.72 -12.67 -9.03
CA PHE A 135 2.98 -12.42 -8.31
C PHE A 135 3.67 -13.69 -7.84
N GLY A 136 2.99 -14.84 -7.81
CA GLY A 136 3.55 -16.12 -7.40
C GLY A 136 4.21 -16.90 -8.53
N ASP A 137 3.95 -16.55 -9.79
CA ASP A 137 4.48 -17.24 -10.97
C ASP A 137 5.55 -16.42 -11.72
N GLU A 138 6.69 -17.04 -12.01
CA GLU A 138 7.77 -16.41 -12.79
C GLU A 138 7.34 -16.10 -14.23
N ASP A 139 6.45 -16.92 -14.81
CA ASP A 139 5.98 -16.77 -16.19
C ASP A 139 5.12 -15.50 -16.37
N SER A 140 4.70 -14.88 -15.27
CA SER A 140 4.05 -13.56 -15.30
C SER A 140 5.00 -12.43 -15.67
N PHE A 141 6.32 -12.67 -15.63
CA PHE A 141 7.33 -11.63 -15.77
C PHE A 141 8.19 -11.79 -17.02
N SER A 142 8.60 -10.66 -17.58
CA SER A 142 9.48 -10.57 -18.74
C SER A 142 10.44 -9.40 -18.60
N ALA A 143 11.40 -9.30 -19.52
CA ALA A 143 12.28 -8.15 -19.62
C ALA A 143 11.61 -6.91 -20.25
N ASP A 144 10.37 -7.03 -20.77
CA ASP A 144 9.65 -5.95 -21.42
C ASP A 144 9.14 -4.94 -20.39
N ARG A 145 9.83 -3.81 -20.27
CA ARG A 145 9.48 -2.70 -19.38
C ARG A 145 10.09 -1.40 -19.86
N SER A 146 9.47 -0.30 -19.46
CA SER A 146 9.99 1.04 -19.73
C SER A 146 11.02 1.48 -18.67
N ASN A 147 11.88 2.44 -19.03
CA ASN A 147 12.85 3.04 -18.10
C ASN A 147 12.22 4.14 -17.21
N CYS A 148 11.05 3.86 -16.64
CA CYS A 148 10.32 4.75 -15.74
C CYS A 148 9.73 3.96 -14.57
N PHE A 149 9.33 4.62 -13.48
CA PHE A 149 8.58 3.94 -12.42
C PHE A 149 7.64 4.91 -11.69
N TYR A 150 6.35 4.82 -12.02
CA TYR A 150 5.28 5.62 -11.43
C TYR A 150 4.18 4.67 -10.96
N PRO A 151 4.26 4.15 -9.73
CA PRO A 151 3.32 3.13 -9.28
C PRO A 151 1.94 3.74 -9.03
N GLY A 152 0.94 3.30 -9.80
CA GLY A 152 -0.47 3.63 -9.56
C GLY A 152 -1.19 2.63 -8.64
N LEU A 153 -0.60 1.45 -8.42
CA LEU A 153 -1.16 0.40 -7.59
C LEU A 153 -0.13 -0.02 -6.53
N GLY A 154 -0.53 -0.02 -5.27
CA GLY A 154 0.19 -0.62 -4.15
C GLY A 154 -0.55 -1.84 -3.64
N ILE A 155 0.16 -2.88 -3.21
CA ILE A 155 -0.42 -4.05 -2.58
C ILE A 155 0.39 -4.35 -1.33
N SER A 156 -0.27 -4.49 -0.19
CA SER A 156 0.36 -4.86 1.08
C SER A 156 -0.23 -6.16 1.57
N MET A 157 0.61 -7.16 1.78
CA MET A 157 0.20 -8.50 2.23
C MET A 157 0.80 -8.81 3.59
N LEU A 158 -0.05 -8.92 4.61
CA LEU A 158 0.35 -9.22 5.98
C LEU A 158 0.03 -10.68 6.32
N ARG A 159 1.06 -11.50 6.54
CA ARG A 159 0.89 -12.90 6.96
C ARG A 159 0.46 -12.99 8.42
N PRO A 160 -0.40 -13.97 8.77
CA PRO A 160 -0.69 -14.27 10.17
C PRO A 160 0.59 -14.59 10.94
N GLY A 161 0.82 -13.91 12.06
CA GLY A 161 1.99 -14.16 12.93
C GLY A 161 3.31 -13.55 12.45
N ASN A 162 3.35 -12.85 11.31
CA ASN A 162 4.52 -12.10 10.87
C ASN A 162 4.15 -10.62 10.69
N PRO A 163 4.75 -9.70 11.47
CA PRO A 163 4.42 -8.27 11.38
C PRO A 163 5.02 -7.56 10.16
N THR A 164 5.90 -8.24 9.40
CA THR A 164 6.53 -7.65 8.21
C THR A 164 5.66 -7.91 6.99
N PRO A 165 5.06 -6.88 6.38
CA PRO A 165 4.27 -7.06 5.17
C PRO A 165 5.16 -7.33 3.96
N VAL A 166 4.60 -8.05 2.99
CA VAL A 166 5.14 -8.12 1.63
C VAL A 166 4.44 -7.03 0.82
N ASP A 167 5.19 -5.96 0.56
CA ASP A 167 4.68 -4.76 -0.10
C ASP A 167 5.11 -4.74 -1.56
N LEU A 168 4.15 -4.52 -2.45
CA LEU A 168 4.35 -4.42 -3.89
C LEU A 168 3.97 -3.02 -4.38
N LEU A 169 4.76 -2.50 -5.30
CA LEU A 169 4.50 -1.29 -6.06
C LEU A 169 4.39 -1.68 -7.54
N VAL A 170 3.26 -1.37 -8.16
CA VAL A 170 2.91 -1.75 -9.53
C VAL A 170 2.72 -0.49 -10.36
N SER A 171 3.49 -0.37 -11.44
CA SER A 171 3.37 0.69 -12.43
C SER A 171 2.91 0.08 -13.75
N LEU A 172 1.63 0.27 -14.09
CA LEU A 172 1.06 -0.27 -15.32
C LEU A 172 1.66 0.45 -16.54
N SER A 173 1.80 1.77 -16.45
CA SER A 173 2.39 2.65 -17.47
C SER A 173 3.85 2.35 -17.78
N CYS A 174 4.62 1.89 -16.78
CA CYS A 174 6.01 1.48 -16.98
C CYS A 174 6.17 -0.03 -17.21
N ASN A 175 5.06 -0.77 -17.19
CA ASN A 175 4.98 -2.22 -17.37
C ASN A 175 5.89 -3.00 -16.40
N GLN A 176 5.94 -2.62 -15.12
CA GLN A 176 6.76 -3.32 -14.13
C GLN A 176 6.24 -3.22 -12.70
N ALA A 177 6.64 -4.18 -11.87
CA ALA A 177 6.43 -4.19 -10.42
C ALA A 177 7.76 -4.15 -9.65
N MET A 178 7.71 -3.69 -8.40
CA MET A 178 8.83 -3.80 -7.46
C MET A 178 8.32 -4.24 -6.10
N GLY A 179 9.11 -5.07 -5.42
CA GLY A 179 8.90 -5.39 -4.01
C GLY A 179 9.60 -4.38 -3.10
N ASP A 180 9.01 -4.10 -1.94
CA ASP A 180 9.63 -3.37 -0.85
C ASP A 180 9.70 -4.25 0.40
N GLY A 181 10.85 -4.25 1.09
CA GLY A 181 11.06 -5.05 2.29
C GLY A 181 11.33 -6.53 2.06
N PHE A 182 11.45 -7.00 0.81
CA PHE A 182 11.86 -8.36 0.48
C PHE A 182 12.69 -8.41 -0.81
N ARG A 183 13.42 -9.52 -1.01
CA ARG A 183 14.15 -9.76 -2.25
C ARG A 183 13.18 -10.25 -3.32
N TRP A 184 13.09 -9.50 -4.42
CA TRP A 184 12.34 -9.93 -5.60
C TRP A 184 12.82 -11.32 -6.06
N PRO A 185 11.93 -12.32 -6.19
CA PRO A 185 12.35 -13.70 -6.40
C PRO A 185 12.69 -14.03 -7.85
N TYR A 186 12.27 -13.18 -8.79
CA TYR A 186 12.42 -13.41 -10.24
C TYR A 186 13.64 -12.67 -10.81
N PRO A 187 14.20 -13.12 -11.94
CA PRO A 187 15.33 -12.45 -12.60
C PRO A 187 14.93 -11.10 -13.22
N VAL A 188 13.65 -10.93 -13.56
CA VAL A 188 13.08 -9.75 -14.18
C VAL A 188 11.79 -9.35 -13.46
N ASN A 189 11.32 -8.13 -13.69
CA ASN A 189 10.17 -7.55 -13.00
C ASN A 189 9.24 -6.76 -13.94
N GLY A 190 9.48 -6.83 -15.26
CA GLY A 190 8.54 -6.34 -16.27
C GLY A 190 7.41 -7.34 -16.44
N PHE A 191 6.25 -6.93 -16.96
CA PHE A 191 5.11 -7.83 -17.15
C PHE A 191 5.11 -8.45 -18.55
N THR A 192 4.60 -9.67 -18.68
CA THR A 192 4.14 -10.15 -19.99
C THR A 192 2.87 -9.40 -20.41
N SER A 193 2.49 -9.49 -21.70
CA SER A 193 1.24 -8.87 -22.18
C SER A 193 0.00 -9.41 -21.47
N GLU A 194 -0.01 -10.69 -21.11
CA GLU A 194 -1.11 -11.30 -20.35
C GLU A 194 -1.18 -10.73 -18.93
N THR A 195 -0.05 -10.68 -18.23
CA THR A 195 0.04 -10.11 -16.88
C THR A 195 -0.39 -8.65 -16.85
N HIS A 196 0.04 -7.85 -17.82
CA HIS A 196 -0.38 -6.46 -17.95
C HIS A 196 -1.91 -6.33 -18.07
N GLN A 197 -2.54 -7.17 -18.89
CA GLN A 197 -4.00 -7.19 -19.05
C GLN A 197 -4.71 -7.68 -17.77
N LYS A 198 -4.18 -8.71 -17.10
CA LYS A 198 -4.72 -9.18 -15.82
C LYS A 198 -4.68 -8.08 -14.76
N LEU A 199 -3.54 -7.42 -14.57
CA LEU A 199 -3.39 -6.32 -13.60
C LEU A 199 -4.26 -5.10 -13.95
N THR A 200 -4.43 -4.80 -15.23
CA THR A 200 -5.37 -3.77 -15.70
C THR A 200 -6.80 -4.11 -15.27
N LYS A 201 -7.25 -5.36 -15.50
CA LYS A 201 -8.59 -5.81 -15.08
C LYS A 201 -8.77 -5.82 -13.56
N ILE A 202 -7.74 -6.20 -12.81
CA ILE A 202 -7.72 -6.13 -11.34
C ILE A 202 -7.94 -4.68 -10.89
N TYR A 203 -7.19 -3.74 -11.46
CA TYR A 203 -7.34 -2.31 -11.16
C TYR A 203 -8.76 -1.82 -11.50
N GLU A 204 -9.28 -2.21 -12.67
CA GLU A 204 -10.62 -1.82 -13.12
C GLU A 204 -11.74 -2.34 -12.23
N LYS A 205 -11.63 -3.59 -11.76
CA LYS A 205 -12.55 -4.17 -10.78
C LYS A 205 -12.55 -3.40 -9.45
N LEU A 206 -11.39 -2.86 -9.06
CA LEU A 206 -11.24 -2.13 -7.79
C LEU A 206 -11.74 -0.69 -7.85
N TRP A 207 -11.40 0.05 -8.92
CA TRP A 207 -11.56 1.50 -8.97
C TRP A 207 -12.10 2.05 -10.29
N GLY A 208 -12.46 1.19 -11.25
CA GLY A 208 -12.82 1.59 -12.60
C GLY A 208 -11.60 1.89 -13.49
N PRO A 209 -11.77 2.61 -14.60
CA PRO A 209 -10.75 2.75 -15.64
C PRO A 209 -9.37 3.17 -15.09
N VAL A 210 -8.31 2.55 -15.63
CA VAL A 210 -6.93 2.91 -15.26
C VAL A 210 -6.65 4.36 -15.68
N PRO A 211 -6.26 5.24 -14.75
CA PRO A 211 -5.94 6.62 -15.09
C PRO A 211 -4.63 6.69 -15.89
N PRO A 212 -4.45 7.70 -16.75
CA PRO A 212 -3.19 7.90 -17.46
C PRO A 212 -2.01 8.01 -16.48
N GLY A 213 -0.97 7.19 -16.68
CA GLY A 213 0.26 7.22 -15.88
C GLY A 213 0.24 6.43 -14.57
N ALA A 214 -0.83 5.66 -14.28
CA ALA A 214 -0.82 4.63 -13.22
C ALA A 214 -0.05 3.38 -13.64
#